data_AF-A0A0P9CLI4-F1
#
_entry.id   AF-A0A0P9CLI4-F1
#
_cell.length_a   1.000
_cell.length_b   1.000
_cell.length_c   1.000
_cell.angle_alpha   90.00
_cell.angle_beta   90.00
_cell.angle_gamma   90.00
#
_symmetry.space_group_name_H-M   'P 1'
#
loop_
_entity.id
_entity.type
_entity.pdbx_description
1 polymer ?
#
loop_
_entity_poly.entity_id
_entity_poly.type
_entity_poly.pdbx_seq_one_letter_code
_entity_poly.pdbx_strand_id
1 'polypeptide(L)'
;MEVTYTVVSPLFRDEYLPAYKTSGAAGMDLHACLSNPVQIQPLERVRVPTGIAIQLPEQGVVALVYARSGLAWRHGIGLPNGVGVIDSDYTGEIQVLLTNFSSEPFEIRPGDRVAQLVVAPIYIAGLVQAEQLTPTERGAGGFGSTGVRQE
;
A
#
# COMPACT_ATOMS: atom_id res chain seq x y z
N MET A 1 7.15 9.96 -16.50
CA MET A 1 7.87 9.29 -15.40
C MET A 1 7.82 7.80 -15.70
N GLU A 2 8.95 7.12 -15.60
CA GLU A 2 9.07 5.68 -15.81
C GLU A 2 9.55 5.02 -14.51
N VAL A 3 9.03 3.84 -14.20
CA VAL A 3 9.47 3.01 -13.06
C VAL A 3 10.06 1.74 -13.66
N THR A 4 11.32 1.46 -13.34
CA THR A 4 11.96 0.23 -13.78
C THR A 4 11.49 -0.91 -12.88
N TYR A 5 11.27 -2.10 -13.44
CA TYR A 5 10.94 -3.29 -12.65
C TYR A 5 11.79 -4.49 -13.09
N THR A 6 11.93 -5.47 -12.22
CA THR A 6 12.47 -6.78 -12.56
C THR A 6 11.61 -7.88 -11.94
N VAL A 7 11.48 -8.98 -12.65
CA VAL A 7 10.86 -10.20 -12.14
C VAL A 7 11.86 -10.89 -11.20
N VAL A 8 11.39 -11.26 -10.00
CA VAL A 8 12.22 -11.90 -8.96
C VAL A 8 11.67 -13.26 -8.53
N SER A 9 10.51 -13.67 -9.05
CA SER A 9 9.90 -14.96 -8.77
C SER A 9 9.67 -15.78 -10.03
N PRO A 10 10.00 -17.09 -10.04
CA PRO A 10 9.67 -17.97 -11.16
C PRO A 10 8.17 -18.26 -11.30
N LEU A 11 7.36 -17.88 -10.31
CA LEU A 11 5.90 -18.02 -10.32
C LEU A 11 5.21 -16.82 -10.98
N PHE A 12 5.97 -15.77 -11.30
CA PHE A 12 5.44 -14.59 -11.95
C PHE A 12 4.94 -14.93 -13.34
N ARG A 13 3.85 -14.28 -13.74
CA ARG A 13 3.27 -14.39 -15.08
C ARG A 13 3.06 -12.99 -15.62
N ASP A 14 3.15 -12.81 -16.93
CA ASP A 14 3.05 -11.48 -17.54
C ASP A 14 1.74 -10.77 -17.18
N GLU A 15 0.64 -11.51 -17.01
CA GLU A 15 -0.64 -10.95 -16.56
C GLU A 15 -0.62 -10.35 -15.15
N TYR A 16 0.38 -10.67 -14.33
CA TYR A 16 0.56 -10.15 -12.97
C TYR A 16 1.22 -8.76 -12.96
N LEU A 17 1.83 -8.35 -14.07
CA LEU A 17 2.45 -7.03 -14.18
C LEU A 17 1.42 -5.94 -13.87
N PRO A 18 1.67 -5.07 -12.88
CA PRO A 18 0.73 -4.01 -12.53
C PRO A 18 0.52 -3.06 -13.70
N ALA A 19 -0.74 -2.77 -14.00
CA ALA A 19 -1.13 -1.85 -15.06
C ALA A 19 -2.36 -1.04 -14.66
N TYR A 20 -2.45 0.19 -15.19
CA TYR A 20 -3.63 1.02 -15.04
C TYR A 20 -4.79 0.42 -15.85
N LYS A 21 -5.89 0.07 -15.16
CA LYS A 21 -7.04 -0.60 -15.80
C LYS A 21 -7.95 0.36 -16.58
N THR A 22 -7.89 1.66 -16.30
CA THR A 22 -8.63 2.71 -17.00
C THR A 22 -7.75 3.95 -17.12
N SER A 23 -8.11 4.88 -18.01
CA SER A 23 -7.37 6.13 -18.21
C SER A 23 -7.37 7.07 -16.98
N GLY A 24 -8.32 6.89 -16.06
CA GLY A 24 -8.43 7.67 -14.83
C GLY A 24 -7.97 6.93 -13.57
N ALA A 25 -7.40 5.74 -13.70
CA ALA A 25 -6.94 4.96 -12.55
C ALA A 25 -5.70 5.63 -11.91
N ALA A 26 -5.77 5.86 -10.60
CA ALA A 26 -4.63 6.41 -9.84
C ALA A 26 -3.60 5.34 -9.45
N GLY A 27 -4.05 4.08 -9.30
CA GLY A 27 -3.21 2.97 -8.88
C GLY A 27 -3.27 1.77 -9.84
N MET A 28 -2.25 0.94 -9.76
CA MET A 28 -2.12 -0.32 -10.50
C MET A 28 -2.33 -1.50 -9.56
N ASP A 29 -3.20 -2.44 -9.91
CA ASP A 29 -3.45 -3.61 -9.05
C ASP A 29 -2.18 -4.48 -8.93
N LEU A 30 -1.82 -4.85 -7.70
CA LEU A 30 -0.77 -5.83 -7.37
C LEU A 30 -1.39 -7.23 -7.24
N HIS A 31 -0.77 -8.21 -7.87
CA HIS A 31 -1.26 -9.59 -7.90
C HIS A 31 -0.50 -10.50 -6.92
N ALA A 32 -1.18 -11.52 -6.40
CA ALA A 32 -0.60 -12.54 -5.54
C ALA A 32 0.23 -13.54 -6.36
N CYS A 33 1.55 -13.47 -6.26
CA CYS A 33 2.49 -14.36 -6.95
C CYS A 33 2.74 -15.64 -6.13
N LEU A 34 1.69 -16.46 -5.99
CA LEU A 34 1.68 -17.66 -5.14
C LEU A 34 1.71 -18.95 -5.97
N SER A 35 2.22 -20.04 -5.40
CA SER A 35 2.12 -21.38 -6.01
C SER A 35 0.80 -22.07 -5.68
N ASN A 36 0.26 -21.82 -4.48
CA ASN A 36 -0.96 -22.42 -3.96
C ASN A 36 -1.80 -21.35 -3.25
N PRO A 37 -3.12 -21.56 -3.10
CA PRO A 37 -3.95 -20.68 -2.29
C PRO A 37 -3.47 -20.58 -0.84
N VAL A 38 -3.66 -19.42 -0.22
CA VAL A 38 -3.35 -19.14 1.18
C VAL A 38 -4.64 -18.72 1.87
N GLN A 39 -5.03 -19.43 2.94
CA GLN A 39 -6.10 -18.98 3.81
C GLN A 39 -5.56 -18.03 4.87
N ILE A 40 -6.30 -16.95 5.12
CA ILE A 40 -6.06 -16.01 6.22
C ILE A 40 -7.22 -16.13 7.19
N GLN A 41 -6.93 -16.65 8.38
CA GLN A 41 -7.89 -16.74 9.47
C GLN A 41 -8.22 -15.35 10.04
N PRO A 42 -9.35 -15.18 10.75
CA PRO A 42 -9.65 -13.95 11.48
C PRO A 42 -8.47 -13.48 12.33
N LEU A 43 -8.10 -12.21 12.20
CA LEU A 43 -6.99 -11.51 12.85
C LEU A 43 -5.57 -12.03 12.49
N GLU A 44 -5.47 -13.01 11.59
CA GLU A 44 -4.20 -13.48 11.07
C GLU A 44 -3.58 -12.46 10.11
N ARG A 45 -2.24 -12.46 10.06
CA ARG A 45 -1.44 -11.67 9.14
C ARG A 45 -0.62 -12.58 8.24
N VAL A 46 -0.61 -12.27 6.95
CA VAL A 46 0.23 -12.96 5.97
C VAL A 46 1.03 -11.95 5.14
N ARG A 47 2.14 -12.43 4.58
CA ARG A 47 2.89 -11.71 3.55
C ARG A 47 2.61 -12.36 2.20
N VAL A 48 2.15 -11.56 1.25
CA VAL A 48 1.83 -12.02 -0.10
C VAL A 48 2.88 -11.47 -1.07
N PRO A 49 3.72 -12.34 -1.66
CA PRO A 49 4.68 -11.93 -2.70
C PRO A 49 3.98 -11.43 -3.95
N THR A 50 4.58 -10.47 -4.64
CA THR A 50 4.08 -9.94 -5.93
C THR A 50 4.88 -10.44 -7.13
N GLY A 51 6.05 -11.04 -6.89
CA GLY A 51 6.96 -11.54 -7.90
C GLY A 51 7.78 -10.47 -8.62
N ILE A 52 7.66 -9.20 -8.22
CA ILE A 52 8.39 -8.08 -8.82
C ILE A 52 9.12 -7.26 -7.76
N ALA A 53 10.30 -6.76 -8.16
CA ALA A 53 10.96 -5.63 -7.52
C ALA A 53 10.86 -4.42 -8.45
N ILE A 54 10.86 -3.21 -7.89
CA ILE A 54 10.84 -1.96 -8.66
C ILE A 54 12.02 -1.09 -8.28
N GLN A 55 12.36 -0.15 -9.15
CA GLN A 55 13.29 0.93 -8.88
C GLN A 55 12.63 2.25 -9.30
N LEU A 56 12.47 3.14 -8.33
CA LEU A 56 11.95 4.48 -8.57
C LEU A 56 13.07 5.36 -9.17
N PRO A 57 12.73 6.35 -10.01
CA PRO A 57 13.73 7.09 -10.77
C PRO A 57 14.55 8.08 -9.92
N GLU A 58 14.00 8.56 -8.80
CA GLU A 58 14.62 9.61 -7.99
C GLU A 58 14.11 9.61 -6.53
N GLN A 59 14.87 10.25 -5.63
CA GLN A 59 14.55 10.33 -4.19
C GLN A 59 13.27 11.13 -3.88
N GLY A 60 12.81 11.98 -4.80
CA GLY A 60 11.59 12.78 -4.68
C GLY A 60 10.30 12.01 -5.00
N VAL A 61 10.38 10.70 -5.19
CA VAL A 61 9.25 9.84 -5.58
C VAL A 61 9.10 8.69 -4.60
N VAL A 62 7.85 8.34 -4.29
CA VAL A 62 7.49 7.20 -3.45
C VAL A 62 6.51 6.29 -4.18
N ALA A 63 6.58 4.99 -3.92
CA ALA A 63 5.53 4.05 -4.28
C ALA A 63 4.71 3.70 -3.02
N LEU A 64 3.40 3.83 -3.10
CA LEU A 64 2.47 3.61 -2.00
C LEU A 64 1.59 2.40 -2.28
N VAL A 65 1.60 1.44 -1.37
CA VAL A 65 0.73 0.27 -1.43
C VAL A 65 -0.52 0.55 -0.62
N TYR A 66 -1.68 0.57 -1.29
CA TYR A 66 -2.99 0.76 -0.70
C TYR A 66 -3.82 -0.52 -0.73
N ALA A 67 -4.69 -0.69 0.26
CA ALA A 67 -5.73 -1.70 0.21
C ALA A 67 -6.68 -1.45 -0.97
N ARG A 68 -7.27 -2.52 -1.51
CA ARG A 68 -8.37 -2.42 -2.48
C ARG A 68 -9.68 -2.25 -1.71
N SER A 69 -10.44 -1.19 -2.01
CA SER A 69 -11.67 -0.85 -1.27
C SER A 69 -12.68 -2.00 -1.22
N GLY A 70 -12.81 -2.75 -2.33
CA GLY A 70 -13.69 -3.92 -2.39
C GLY A 70 -13.28 -5.04 -1.44
N LEU A 71 -11.98 -5.34 -1.31
CA LEU A 71 -11.48 -6.35 -0.39
C LEU A 71 -11.66 -5.91 1.08
N ALA A 72 -11.34 -4.65 1.36
CA ALA A 72 -11.50 -4.08 2.70
C ALA A 72 -12.97 -4.09 3.15
N TRP A 73 -13.89 -3.61 2.31
CA TRP A 73 -15.31 -3.51 2.64
C TRP A 73 -16.03 -4.87 2.70
N ARG A 74 -15.80 -5.73 1.69
CA ARG A 74 -16.58 -6.98 1.55
C ARG A 74 -16.03 -8.14 2.36
N HIS A 75 -14.72 -8.16 2.61
CA HIS A 75 -14.04 -9.31 3.21
C HIS A 75 -13.18 -8.93 4.44
N GLY A 76 -13.14 -7.65 4.83
CA GLY A 76 -12.31 -7.20 5.94
C GLY A 76 -10.81 -7.34 5.68
N ILE A 77 -10.37 -7.48 4.42
CA ILE A 77 -8.94 -7.63 4.09
C ILE A 77 -8.31 -6.26 3.93
N GLY A 78 -7.33 -5.96 4.79
CA GLY A 78 -6.65 -4.66 4.81
C GLY A 78 -5.16 -4.78 5.09
N LEU A 79 -4.48 -3.64 5.02
CA LEU A 79 -3.05 -3.54 5.32
C LEU A 79 -2.86 -3.24 6.82
N PRO A 80 -2.10 -4.06 7.58
CA PRO A 80 -1.85 -3.79 9.00
C PRO A 80 -1.10 -2.49 9.25
N ASN A 81 -0.29 -2.07 8.29
CA ASN A 81 0.49 -0.83 8.31
C ASN A 81 -0.28 0.39 7.75
N GLY A 82 -1.55 0.23 7.38
CA GLY A 82 -2.37 1.26 6.76
C GLY A 82 -2.00 1.51 5.29
N VAL A 83 -0.78 2.00 5.05
CA VAL A 83 -0.20 2.24 3.72
C VAL A 83 1.23 1.67 3.69
N GLY A 84 1.54 0.86 2.69
CA GLY A 84 2.93 0.47 2.42
C GLY A 84 3.69 1.63 1.80
N VAL A 85 4.85 1.96 2.34
CA VAL A 85 5.75 2.97 1.79
C VAL A 85 6.94 2.24 1.18
N ILE A 86 7.13 2.40 -0.12
CA ILE A 86 8.27 1.84 -0.86
C ILE A 86 9.21 2.99 -1.19
N ASP A 87 10.37 2.97 -0.54
CA ASP A 87 11.41 3.96 -0.69
C ASP A 87 12.10 3.87 -2.05
N SER A 88 12.67 4.98 -2.53
CA SER A 88 13.29 5.05 -3.86
C SER A 88 14.52 4.16 -4.04
N ASP A 89 15.21 3.84 -2.95
CA ASP A 89 16.38 2.98 -2.89
C ASP A 89 16.06 1.53 -2.50
N TYR A 90 14.77 1.20 -2.30
CA TYR A 90 14.33 -0.17 -2.08
C TYR A 90 14.23 -0.94 -3.40
N THR A 91 15.10 -1.93 -3.57
CA THR A 91 15.13 -2.80 -4.77
C THR A 91 14.74 -4.25 -4.46
N GLY A 92 14.12 -4.48 -3.29
CA GLY A 92 13.61 -5.79 -2.92
C GLY A 92 12.26 -6.10 -3.57
N GLU A 93 11.80 -7.34 -3.43
CA GLU A 93 10.47 -7.72 -3.88
C GLU A 93 9.39 -6.95 -3.11
N ILE A 94 8.40 -6.38 -3.81
CA ILE A 94 7.22 -5.82 -3.14
C ILE A 94 6.45 -6.96 -2.48
N GLN A 95 6.36 -6.93 -1.16
CA GLN A 95 5.55 -7.85 -0.35
C GLN A 95 4.30 -7.12 0.14
N VAL A 96 3.12 -7.65 -0.15
CA VAL A 96 1.86 -7.10 0.37
C VAL A 96 1.56 -7.73 1.72
N LEU A 97 1.53 -6.91 2.77
CA LEU A 97 1.16 -7.35 4.11
C LEU A 97 -0.36 -7.28 4.24
N LEU A 98 -1.03 -8.40 4.50
CA LEU A 98 -2.48 -8.45 4.64
C LEU A 98 -2.87 -8.94 6.03
N THR A 99 -3.89 -8.33 6.59
CA THR A 99 -4.61 -8.79 7.79
C THR A 99 -6.06 -9.04 7.41
N ASN A 100 -6.63 -10.11 7.96
CA ASN A 100 -8.06 -10.32 7.94
C ASN A 100 -8.71 -9.71 9.20
N PHE A 101 -9.42 -8.61 9.05
CA PHE A 101 -10.15 -7.94 10.14
C PHE A 101 -11.60 -8.42 10.29
N SER A 102 -12.05 -9.38 9.48
CA SER A 102 -13.38 -9.96 9.58
C SER A 102 -13.43 -11.15 10.54
N SER A 103 -14.63 -11.68 10.78
CA SER A 103 -14.86 -12.91 11.54
C SER A 103 -14.79 -14.20 10.72
N GLU A 104 -14.65 -14.10 9.39
CA GLU A 104 -14.67 -15.24 8.47
C GLU A 104 -13.29 -15.46 7.83
N PRO A 105 -12.84 -16.71 7.61
CA PRO A 105 -11.63 -16.98 6.85
C PRO A 105 -11.73 -16.43 5.42
N PHE A 106 -10.61 -15.96 4.87
CA PHE A 106 -10.52 -15.51 3.48
C PHE A 106 -9.42 -16.26 2.74
N GLU A 107 -9.69 -16.73 1.53
CA GLU A 107 -8.72 -17.42 0.68
C GLU A 107 -8.18 -16.47 -0.39
N ILE A 108 -6.85 -16.33 -0.44
CA ILE A 108 -6.15 -15.67 -1.55
C ILE A 108 -5.66 -16.75 -2.50
N ARG A 109 -5.97 -16.60 -3.78
CA ARG A 109 -5.54 -17.51 -4.83
C ARG A 109 -4.38 -16.92 -5.64
N PRO A 110 -3.54 -17.76 -6.27
CA PRO A 110 -2.57 -17.30 -7.26
C PRO A 110 -3.21 -16.38 -8.30
N GLY A 111 -2.63 -15.20 -8.51
CA GLY A 111 -3.11 -14.20 -9.46
C GLY A 111 -4.25 -13.32 -8.96
N ASP A 112 -4.70 -13.46 -7.71
CA ASP A 112 -5.67 -12.52 -7.15
C ASP A 112 -5.07 -11.13 -7.00
N ARG A 113 -5.88 -10.10 -7.26
CA ARG A 113 -5.52 -8.70 -7.05
C ARG A 113 -5.70 -8.34 -5.59
N VAL A 114 -4.60 -8.19 -4.85
CA VAL A 114 -4.62 -8.11 -3.38
C VAL A 114 -4.41 -6.70 -2.83
N ALA A 115 -3.73 -5.84 -3.58
CA ALA A 115 -3.48 -4.45 -3.22
C ALA A 115 -3.39 -3.59 -4.49
N GLN A 116 -3.13 -2.30 -4.35
CA GLN A 116 -2.85 -1.42 -5.48
C GLN A 116 -1.65 -0.52 -5.18
N LEU A 117 -0.81 -0.29 -6.18
CA LEU A 117 0.37 0.55 -6.13
C LEU A 117 0.06 1.92 -6.73
N VAL A 118 0.33 3.00 -5.98
CA VAL A 118 0.23 4.39 -6.43
C VAL A 118 1.60 5.02 -6.36
N VAL A 119 2.05 5.67 -7.43
CA VAL A 119 3.33 6.40 -7.44
C VAL A 119 3.05 7.89 -7.27
N ALA A 120 3.71 8.54 -6.32
CA ALA A 120 3.45 9.93 -5.96
C ALA A 120 4.74 10.72 -5.70
N PRO A 121 4.75 12.04 -5.93
CA PRO A 121 5.85 12.89 -5.50
C PRO A 121 5.85 13.04 -3.98
N ILE A 122 7.04 13.20 -3.40
CA ILE A 122 7.25 13.56 -1.99
C ILE A 122 8.18 14.75 -1.86
N TYR A 123 8.13 15.40 -0.70
CA TYR A 123 9.12 16.39 -0.30
C TYR A 123 10.14 15.74 0.63
N ILE A 124 11.42 16.03 0.41
CA ILE A 124 12.50 15.68 1.33
C ILE A 124 12.71 16.87 2.26
N ALA A 125 12.18 16.77 3.49
CA ALA A 125 12.20 17.87 4.44
C ALA A 125 13.54 17.94 5.22
N GLY A 126 14.16 19.11 5.23
CA GLY A 126 15.22 19.44 6.19
C GLY A 126 14.59 19.97 7.48
N LEU A 127 14.78 19.27 8.59
CA LEU A 127 14.24 19.69 9.89
C LEU A 127 15.13 20.77 10.51
N VAL A 128 14.53 21.89 10.95
CA VAL A 128 15.20 23.01 11.63
C VAL A 128 14.56 23.21 13.00
N GLN A 129 15.36 23.15 14.06
CA GLN A 129 14.89 23.40 15.42
C GLN A 129 14.65 24.90 15.64
N ALA A 130 13.52 25.26 16.26
CA ALA A 130 13.19 26.62 16.65
C ALA A 130 12.85 26.68 18.14
N GLU A 131 13.07 27.83 18.78
CA GLU A 131 12.67 28.04 20.19
C GLU A 131 11.13 28.05 20.34
N GLN A 132 10.42 28.63 19.37
CA GLN A 132 8.95 28.70 19.33
C GLN A 132 8.45 28.65 17.89
N LEU A 133 7.25 28.08 17.69
CA LEU A 133 6.53 28.10 16.42
C LEU A 133 5.65 29.35 16.32
N THR A 134 5.42 29.85 15.10
CA THR A 134 4.47 30.95 14.87
C THR A 134 3.05 30.50 15.24
N PRO A 135 2.32 31.26 16.08
CA PRO A 135 0.94 30.93 16.43
C PRO A 135 0.02 30.85 15.20
N THR A 136 -0.96 29.95 15.24
CA THR A 136 -2.02 29.82 14.22
C THR A 136 -3.38 29.74 14.91
N GLU A 137 -4.46 29.98 14.18
CA GLU A 137 -5.84 29.86 14.71
C GLU A 137 -6.13 28.47 15.28
N ARG A 138 -5.58 27.40 14.68
CA ARG A 138 -5.75 26.03 15.18
C ARG A 138 -4.89 25.72 16.40
N GLY A 139 -3.68 26.28 16.46
CA GLY A 139 -2.73 26.05 17.55
C GLY A 139 -2.51 24.55 17.84
N ALA A 140 -2.64 24.17 19.11
CA ALA A 140 -2.50 22.78 19.59
C ALA A 140 -3.80 21.93 19.47
N GLY A 141 -4.86 22.43 18.81
CA GLY A 141 -6.13 21.71 18.66
C GLY A 141 -6.05 20.50 17.71
N GLY A 142 -6.36 19.30 18.21
CA GLY A 142 -6.42 18.04 17.45
C GLY A 142 -7.50 17.08 17.97
N PHE A 143 -7.60 15.88 17.39
CA PHE A 143 -8.52 14.81 17.84
C PHE A 143 -10.00 15.19 17.96
N GLY A 144 -10.56 15.79 16.90
CA GLY A 144 -11.97 16.21 16.91
C GLY A 144 -12.21 17.52 17.65
N SER A 145 -11.18 18.37 17.79
CA SER A 145 -11.30 19.73 18.36
C SER A 145 -12.28 20.66 17.62
N THR A 146 -12.75 20.28 16.44
CA THR A 146 -13.81 20.97 15.67
C THR A 146 -15.19 20.32 15.82
N GLY A 147 -15.32 19.29 16.67
CA GLY A 147 -16.57 18.63 17.04
C GLY A 147 -16.93 17.40 16.20
N VAL A 148 -17.45 16.37 16.88
CA VAL A 148 -18.31 15.33 16.30
C VAL A 148 -19.56 15.31 17.18
N ARG A 149 -20.51 16.23 16.91
CA ARG A 149 -21.77 16.46 17.67
C ARG A 149 -21.59 16.57 19.21
N GLN A 150 -21.79 17.78 19.75
CA GLN A 150 -22.15 17.89 21.16
C GLN A 150 -23.58 17.33 21.30
N GLU A 151 -23.77 16.30 22.11
CA GLU A 151 -25.09 15.97 22.69
C GLU A 151 -25.38 16.90 23.86
#